data_AF-I0BLE8-F1
#
_entry.id   AF-I0BLE8-F1
#
_cell.length_a   1.000
_cell.length_b   1.000
_cell.length_c   1.000
_cell.angle_alpha   90.00
_cell.angle_beta   90.00
_cell.angle_gamma   90.00
#
_symmetry.space_group_name_H-M   'P 1'
#
loop_
_entity.id
_entity.type
_entity.pdbx_description
1 polymer ?
#
loop_
_entity_poly.entity_id
_entity_poly.type
_entity_poly.pdbx_seq_one_letter_code
_entity_poly.pdbx_strand_id
1 'polypeptide(L)'
;MIRLALIASLLGSVGSHSSIHAANVDEGKRVVKAAPASPSAEGIKLEAENGILKDSVSIGTEGTGYSGSGYASFQSDGSVTLTYNAAAPELYDISIGYSAPFGDKKTHLVVNGATSEVSLAAASNFVEVSGGKAMLQAGTNTIVIEPYWGYYYIDYIKLTAAAAPDDHDVKSSLTNPNATKETKALMSYLVSQYGNKIISGQQELSSIEWINQQTGKLPAIFSTDLMDYSPSRVEYGASSNEVEKMISWYKDRGGIVALCWHWNAPTGLYNEPGKEWWRGFYTEFTTFDVQYALENPDSEDYQLLIRDIDAIALQLKRLQDAGVPVLWRPLHEAEGGWFWWGAKGSEPTKQLWRLMYDRLTNDHGLNNLIWVWNSEKADWYPGDDVVDMASIDIYNPAGDYNSISAKYESMVSLVNDKKLVALAENGPIPDPDLLQAYGADWSFFNTWTGSIINDGIVNTAAHLNKVYNHDYVITLDELPSDLYTNCDAEDSGSGGGTK
;
A
#
# COMPACT_ATOMS: atom_id res chain seq x y z
N MET A 1 -16.66 -4.72 13.89
CA MET A 1 -17.92 -4.20 13.29
C MET A 1 -17.62 -2.90 12.53
N ILE A 2 -16.61 -2.93 11.67
CA ILE A 2 -16.09 -1.78 10.92
C ILE A 2 -15.89 -2.32 9.49
N ARG A 3 -16.62 -1.75 8.52
CA ARG A 3 -16.74 -2.18 7.10
C ARG A 3 -17.19 -3.62 6.81
N LEU A 4 -18.36 -4.05 7.30
CA LEU A 4 -19.06 -5.23 6.73
C LEU A 4 -20.58 -5.07 6.56
N ALA A 5 -21.08 -3.84 6.60
CA ALA A 5 -22.51 -3.57 6.40
C ALA A 5 -22.75 -2.99 4.99
N LEU A 6 -22.57 -3.81 3.95
CA LEU A 6 -23.30 -3.76 2.68
C LEU A 6 -22.77 -4.93 1.82
N ILE A 7 -23.55 -6.00 1.70
CA ILE A 7 -23.57 -7.09 0.69
C ILE A 7 -24.07 -8.34 1.43
N ALA A 8 -25.40 -8.44 1.60
CA ALA A 8 -26.06 -9.68 2.00
C ALA A 8 -27.54 -9.62 1.58
N SER A 9 -27.84 -10.22 0.43
CA SER A 9 -29.13 -10.78 -0.05
C SER A 9 -29.08 -10.73 -1.58
N LEU A 10 -29.29 -11.79 -2.38
CA LEU A 10 -29.96 -13.06 -2.21
C LEU A 10 -29.17 -14.17 -2.95
N LEU A 11 -28.92 -15.31 -2.29
CA LEU A 11 -28.63 -16.59 -2.95
C LEU A 11 -29.84 -17.49 -2.80
N GLY A 12 -30.50 -17.79 -3.91
CA GLY A 12 -31.60 -18.73 -4.01
C GLY A 12 -31.21 -19.96 -4.82
N SER A 13 -31.22 -21.09 -4.13
CA SER A 13 -31.37 -22.49 -4.60
C SER A 13 -30.45 -23.05 -5.69
N VAL A 14 -29.69 -24.04 -5.27
CA VAL A 14 -29.01 -25.07 -6.07
C VAL A 14 -30.04 -25.90 -6.86
N GLY A 15 -29.77 -26.10 -8.16
CA GLY A 15 -30.45 -27.05 -9.04
C GLY A 15 -29.43 -27.78 -9.90
N SER A 16 -29.50 -29.11 -9.89
CA SER A 16 -28.57 -30.07 -10.48
C SER A 16 -28.71 -30.27 -12.00
N HIS A 17 -27.60 -30.73 -12.61
CA HIS A 17 -27.46 -31.48 -13.87
C HIS A 17 -27.58 -30.70 -15.19
N SER A 18 -26.51 -30.71 -15.99
CA SER A 18 -26.39 -31.62 -17.15
C SER A 18 -25.10 -31.35 -17.93
N SER A 19 -24.44 -32.45 -18.31
CA SER A 19 -23.29 -32.51 -19.20
C SER A 19 -23.70 -32.03 -20.60
N ILE A 20 -22.93 -31.10 -21.20
CA ILE A 20 -23.14 -30.70 -22.59
C ILE A 20 -21.83 -30.87 -23.36
N HIS A 21 -21.98 -31.52 -24.51
CA HIS A 21 -20.97 -31.95 -25.46
C HIS A 21 -20.02 -30.85 -25.91
N ALA A 22 -18.76 -31.24 -26.11
CA ALA A 22 -17.83 -30.55 -26.98
C ALA A 22 -18.43 -30.47 -28.39
N ALA A 23 -18.89 -29.28 -28.77
CA ALA A 23 -19.21 -28.95 -30.15
C ALA A 23 -17.94 -28.41 -30.80
N ASN A 24 -17.44 -29.16 -31.78
CA ASN A 24 -16.45 -28.68 -32.74
C ASN A 24 -16.96 -27.40 -33.40
N VAL A 25 -16.27 -26.29 -33.16
CA VAL A 25 -16.38 -25.10 -34.02
C VAL A 25 -15.11 -25.07 -34.87
N ASP A 26 -15.29 -25.45 -36.13
CA ASP A 26 -14.33 -25.23 -37.20
C ASP A 26 -14.33 -23.75 -37.54
N GLU A 27 -13.45 -22.98 -36.89
CA GLU A 27 -13.14 -21.60 -37.29
C GLU A 27 -11.82 -21.58 -38.07
N GLY A 28 -11.96 -21.61 -39.39
CA GLY A 28 -10.91 -21.26 -40.33
C GLY A 28 -10.52 -19.78 -40.20
N LYS A 29 -9.70 -19.44 -39.20
CA LYS A 29 -8.76 -18.32 -39.24
C LYS A 29 -7.39 -18.88 -38.90
N ARG A 30 -6.44 -18.74 -39.83
CA ARG A 30 -5.03 -19.08 -39.59
C ARG A 30 -4.55 -18.31 -38.36
N VAL A 31 -4.45 -18.98 -37.21
CA VAL A 31 -3.56 -18.54 -36.14
C VAL A 31 -2.15 -18.77 -36.69
N VAL A 32 -1.61 -17.76 -37.36
CA VAL A 32 -0.18 -17.72 -37.67
C VAL A 32 0.49 -17.68 -36.31
N LYS A 33 1.07 -18.80 -35.87
CA LYS A 33 1.95 -18.80 -34.70
C LYS A 33 3.11 -17.87 -35.03
N ALA A 34 3.01 -16.61 -34.61
CA ALA A 34 4.11 -15.68 -34.68
C ALA A 34 5.30 -16.29 -33.94
N ALA A 35 6.49 -16.21 -34.51
CA ALA A 35 7.69 -16.62 -33.78
C ALA A 35 7.79 -15.80 -32.48
N PRO A 36 8.25 -16.41 -31.38
CA PRO A 36 8.48 -15.66 -30.15
C PRO A 36 9.41 -14.49 -30.43
N ALA A 37 9.05 -13.31 -29.96
CA ALA A 37 9.82 -12.08 -30.14
C ALA A 37 10.27 -11.56 -28.78
N SER A 38 11.46 -10.94 -28.74
CA SER A 38 11.93 -10.15 -27.59
C SER A 38 11.69 -8.67 -27.89
N PRO A 39 11.23 -7.87 -26.91
CA PRO A 39 11.05 -6.44 -27.07
C PRO A 39 12.40 -5.73 -27.25
N SER A 40 12.42 -4.70 -28.09
CA SER A 40 13.51 -3.73 -28.16
C SER A 40 13.31 -2.61 -27.13
N ALA A 41 14.37 -1.85 -26.82
CA ALA A 41 14.29 -0.67 -25.95
C ALA A 41 13.26 0.39 -26.42
N GLU A 42 12.89 0.40 -27.70
CA GLU A 42 11.85 1.27 -28.27
C GLU A 42 10.41 0.77 -28.01
N GLY A 43 10.24 -0.42 -27.42
CA GLY A 43 8.95 -1.09 -27.22
C GLY A 43 8.38 -1.71 -28.49
N ILE A 44 7.40 -2.60 -28.32
CA ILE A 44 6.63 -3.22 -29.41
C ILE A 44 5.22 -2.65 -29.40
N LYS A 45 4.80 -2.04 -30.51
CA LYS A 45 3.41 -1.61 -30.70
C LYS A 45 2.55 -2.73 -31.26
N LEU A 46 1.47 -3.00 -30.56
CA LEU A 46 0.35 -3.83 -31.00
C LEU A 46 -0.75 -2.88 -31.47
N GLU A 47 -0.77 -2.62 -32.77
CA GLU A 47 -1.74 -1.71 -33.40
C GLU A 47 -3.17 -2.26 -33.21
N ALA A 48 -4.06 -1.44 -32.66
CA ALA A 48 -5.40 -1.86 -32.23
C ALA A 48 -6.26 -2.32 -33.41
N GLU A 49 -6.05 -1.75 -34.60
CA GLU A 49 -6.77 -2.12 -35.81
C GLU A 49 -6.42 -3.51 -36.35
N ASN A 50 -5.30 -4.08 -35.90
CA ASN A 50 -4.92 -5.46 -36.21
C ASN A 50 -5.50 -6.48 -35.20
N GLY A 51 -6.18 -6.01 -34.16
CA GLY A 51 -6.79 -6.86 -33.13
C GLY A 51 -8.05 -7.59 -33.60
N ILE A 52 -8.55 -8.47 -32.74
CA ILE A 52 -9.88 -9.07 -32.90
C ILE A 52 -10.88 -8.13 -32.25
N LEU A 53 -11.70 -7.49 -33.08
CA LEU A 53 -12.76 -6.58 -32.65
C LEU A 53 -14.05 -7.35 -32.38
N LYS A 54 -14.78 -6.93 -31.33
CA LYS A 54 -16.12 -7.45 -31.00
C LYS A 54 -17.13 -6.31 -30.82
N ASP A 55 -18.39 -6.66 -31.07
CA ASP A 55 -19.58 -5.82 -30.89
C ASP A 55 -19.48 -4.46 -31.59
N SER A 56 -19.75 -3.34 -30.91
CA SER A 56 -19.76 -2.02 -31.55
C SER A 56 -18.38 -1.43 -31.86
N VAL A 57 -17.29 -2.10 -31.46
CA VAL A 57 -15.94 -1.62 -31.77
C VAL A 57 -15.69 -1.71 -33.28
N SER A 58 -15.22 -0.60 -33.85
CA SER A 58 -14.96 -0.47 -35.29
C SER A 58 -13.63 0.22 -35.55
N ILE A 59 -13.12 0.14 -36.78
CA ILE A 59 -11.89 0.83 -37.18
C ILE A 59 -12.20 2.23 -37.69
N GLY A 60 -11.57 3.22 -37.06
CA GLY A 60 -11.52 4.60 -37.53
C GLY A 60 -10.22 4.88 -38.29
N THR A 61 -10.30 5.71 -39.32
CA THR A 61 -9.13 6.17 -40.10
C THR A 61 -9.15 7.69 -40.32
N GLU A 62 -10.10 8.39 -39.72
CA GLU A 62 -10.24 9.84 -39.84
C GLU A 62 -9.32 10.56 -38.86
N GLY A 63 -8.83 11.74 -39.28
CA GLY A 63 -7.89 12.54 -38.50
C GLY A 63 -6.42 12.22 -38.83
N THR A 64 -5.53 12.73 -37.98
CA THR A 64 -4.06 12.57 -38.11
C THR A 64 -3.47 12.25 -36.74
N GLY A 65 -2.35 11.52 -36.71
CA GLY A 65 -1.56 11.30 -35.50
C GLY A 65 -1.72 9.93 -34.85
N TYR A 66 -2.58 9.06 -35.40
CA TYR A 66 -2.59 7.62 -35.08
C TYR A 66 -1.41 6.89 -35.78
N SER A 67 -0.95 5.77 -35.23
CA SER A 67 0.03 4.88 -35.88
C SER A 67 -0.63 3.82 -36.75
N GLY A 68 0.19 3.01 -37.44
CA GLY A 68 -0.33 2.01 -38.35
C GLY A 68 -1.22 2.58 -39.46
N SER A 69 -2.40 1.99 -39.59
CA SER A 69 -3.38 2.24 -40.65
C SER A 69 -4.73 2.76 -40.15
N GLY A 70 -4.94 2.82 -38.83
CA GLY A 70 -6.17 3.28 -38.21
C GLY A 70 -6.10 3.17 -36.70
N TYR A 71 -7.26 3.13 -36.06
CA TYR A 71 -7.40 2.93 -34.62
C TYR A 71 -8.73 2.24 -34.31
N ALA A 72 -8.86 1.64 -33.14
CA ALA A 72 -10.13 1.09 -32.66
C ALA A 72 -10.99 2.18 -32.00
N SER A 73 -12.22 2.33 -32.48
CA SER A 73 -13.22 3.27 -31.94
C SER A 73 -14.17 2.55 -31.01
N PHE A 74 -14.16 2.92 -29.72
CA PHE A 74 -15.03 2.36 -28.69
C PHE A 74 -16.28 3.22 -28.49
N GLN A 75 -17.45 2.58 -28.48
CA GLN A 75 -18.72 3.15 -28.03
C GLN A 75 -19.02 2.62 -26.62
N SER A 76 -20.20 2.06 -26.36
CA SER A 76 -20.62 1.60 -25.03
C SER A 76 -20.32 0.12 -24.73
N ASP A 77 -19.99 -0.70 -25.74
CA ASP A 77 -19.75 -2.14 -25.59
C ASP A 77 -18.64 -2.65 -26.54
N GLY A 78 -18.33 -3.94 -26.45
CA GLY A 78 -17.35 -4.61 -27.29
C GLY A 78 -15.96 -4.73 -26.68
N SER A 79 -14.99 -5.08 -27.51
CA SER A 79 -13.59 -5.19 -27.08
C SER A 79 -12.64 -5.18 -28.28
N VAL A 80 -11.37 -4.90 -27.99
CA VAL A 80 -10.25 -5.24 -28.87
C VAL A 80 -9.39 -6.25 -28.14
N THR A 81 -9.21 -7.43 -28.74
CA THR A 81 -8.25 -8.43 -28.25
C THR A 81 -7.00 -8.43 -29.12
N LEU A 82 -5.87 -8.12 -28.51
CA LEU A 82 -4.53 -8.23 -29.08
C LEU A 82 -3.83 -9.45 -28.50
N THR A 83 -2.91 -10.02 -29.28
CA THR A 83 -2.11 -11.18 -28.85
C THR A 83 -0.64 -10.91 -29.02
N TYR A 84 0.16 -11.32 -28.03
CA TYR A 84 1.60 -11.22 -28.08
C TYR A 84 2.23 -12.57 -27.70
N ASN A 85 3.19 -13.04 -28.49
CA ASN A 85 3.89 -14.30 -28.25
C ASN A 85 5.26 -14.02 -27.61
N ALA A 86 5.33 -14.06 -26.28
CA ALA A 86 6.55 -13.78 -25.53
C ALA A 86 7.52 -14.96 -25.56
N ALA A 87 8.82 -14.69 -25.65
CA ALA A 87 9.85 -15.73 -25.70
C ALA A 87 10.08 -16.44 -24.35
N ALA A 88 9.92 -15.71 -23.26
CA ALA A 88 10.09 -16.16 -21.89
C ALA A 88 9.10 -15.39 -20.98
N PRO A 89 8.89 -15.82 -19.73
CA PRO A 89 8.18 -15.00 -18.76
C PRO A 89 8.98 -13.73 -18.47
N GLU A 90 8.37 -12.57 -18.66
CA GLU A 90 9.02 -11.26 -18.51
C GLU A 90 7.99 -10.19 -18.11
N LEU A 91 8.42 -9.23 -17.29
CA LEU A 91 7.59 -8.10 -16.86
C LEU A 91 7.65 -7.01 -17.93
N TYR A 92 6.48 -6.46 -18.29
CA TYR A 92 6.38 -5.38 -19.28
C TYR A 92 5.72 -4.15 -18.68
N ASP A 93 6.27 -2.97 -18.99
CA ASP A 93 5.55 -1.71 -18.93
C ASP A 93 4.58 -1.64 -20.13
N ILE A 94 3.32 -1.34 -19.83
CA ILE A 94 2.25 -1.21 -20.81
C ILE A 94 1.95 0.28 -20.99
N SER A 95 2.01 0.77 -22.23
CA SER A 95 1.46 2.08 -22.58
C SER A 95 0.28 1.93 -23.53
N ILE A 96 -0.76 2.74 -23.32
CA ILE A 96 -1.95 2.78 -24.17
C ILE A 96 -1.88 4.06 -24.99
N GLY A 97 -1.73 3.93 -26.31
CA GLY A 97 -1.93 5.03 -27.24
C GLY A 97 -3.42 5.27 -27.40
N TYR A 98 -3.92 6.44 -27.04
CA TYR A 98 -5.35 6.74 -27.02
C TYR A 98 -5.68 8.18 -27.41
N SER A 99 -6.94 8.42 -27.76
CA SER A 99 -7.55 9.74 -27.81
C SER A 99 -8.93 9.71 -27.14
N ALA A 100 -9.20 10.69 -26.27
CA ALA A 100 -10.46 10.85 -25.57
C ALA A 100 -11.06 12.25 -25.86
N PRO A 101 -11.57 12.49 -27.09
CA PRO A 101 -12.02 13.82 -27.49
C PRO A 101 -13.34 14.24 -26.82
N PHE A 102 -14.01 13.31 -26.13
CA PHE A 102 -15.32 13.51 -25.50
C PHE A 102 -15.22 13.78 -24.00
N GLY A 103 -14.08 14.31 -23.53
CA GLY A 103 -13.76 14.52 -22.11
C GLY A 103 -13.16 13.28 -21.45
N ASP A 104 -12.84 13.38 -20.15
CA ASP A 104 -12.23 12.29 -19.38
C ASP A 104 -13.02 10.98 -19.50
N LYS A 105 -12.29 9.86 -19.58
CA LYS A 105 -12.84 8.49 -19.69
C LYS A 105 -12.11 7.52 -18.80
N LYS A 106 -12.68 6.32 -18.71
CA LYS A 106 -12.05 5.15 -18.12
C LYS A 106 -12.26 3.93 -19.02
N THR A 107 -11.27 3.04 -19.00
CA THR A 107 -11.27 1.77 -19.72
C THR A 107 -10.78 0.65 -18.81
N HIS A 108 -11.05 -0.60 -19.20
CA HIS A 108 -10.44 -1.76 -18.57
C HIS A 108 -9.36 -2.34 -19.49
N LEU A 109 -8.17 -2.52 -18.94
CA LEU A 109 -7.09 -3.31 -19.52
C LEU A 109 -7.14 -4.70 -18.89
N VAL A 110 -7.26 -5.73 -19.71
CA VAL A 110 -7.27 -7.14 -19.25
C VAL A 110 -6.06 -7.86 -19.84
N VAL A 111 -5.12 -8.26 -18.99
CA VAL A 111 -3.93 -9.03 -19.41
C VAL A 111 -4.03 -10.44 -18.86
N ASN A 112 -4.12 -11.42 -19.75
CA ASN A 112 -4.28 -12.84 -19.40
C ASN A 112 -5.43 -13.10 -18.39
N GLY A 113 -6.50 -12.31 -18.47
CA GLY A 113 -7.68 -12.39 -17.59
C GLY A 113 -7.60 -11.55 -16.32
N ALA A 114 -6.45 -10.94 -16.00
CA ALA A 114 -6.33 -9.98 -14.90
C ALA A 114 -6.76 -8.58 -15.37
N THR A 115 -7.76 -8.00 -14.72
CA THR A 115 -8.36 -6.71 -15.10
C THR A 115 -7.77 -5.56 -14.29
N SER A 116 -7.49 -4.44 -14.94
CA SER A 116 -7.09 -3.16 -14.34
C SER A 116 -7.88 -2.01 -14.95
N GLU A 117 -8.23 -1.02 -14.14
CA GLU A 117 -8.88 0.21 -14.62
C GLU A 117 -7.81 1.23 -15.02
N VAL A 118 -7.98 1.87 -16.18
CA VAL A 118 -7.09 2.94 -16.66
C VAL A 118 -7.90 4.21 -16.89
N SER A 119 -7.44 5.32 -16.31
CA SER A 119 -8.03 6.64 -16.53
C SER A 119 -7.44 7.30 -17.78
N LEU A 120 -8.30 7.78 -18.66
CA LEU A 120 -7.96 8.43 -19.91
C LEU A 120 -8.32 9.91 -19.81
N ALA A 121 -7.34 10.78 -19.56
CA ALA A 121 -7.56 12.22 -19.52
C ALA A 121 -8.03 12.74 -20.88
N ALA A 122 -8.88 13.77 -20.89
CA ALA A 122 -9.40 14.39 -22.11
C ALA A 122 -8.26 14.79 -23.06
N ALA A 123 -8.28 14.24 -24.27
CA ALA A 123 -7.24 14.47 -25.27
C ALA A 123 -7.83 14.37 -26.68
N SER A 124 -7.78 15.45 -27.45
CA SER A 124 -8.26 15.49 -28.84
C SER A 124 -7.24 14.96 -29.85
N ASN A 125 -5.95 14.95 -29.49
CA ASN A 125 -4.88 14.27 -30.20
C ASN A 125 -4.58 12.90 -29.56
N PHE A 126 -3.91 12.02 -30.30
CA PHE A 126 -3.40 10.77 -29.75
C PHE A 126 -2.22 11.06 -28.81
N VAL A 127 -2.30 10.50 -27.59
CA VAL A 127 -1.30 10.59 -26.52
C VAL A 127 -1.14 9.21 -25.88
N GLU A 128 -0.10 9.04 -25.06
CA GLU A 128 0.11 7.81 -24.29
C GLU A 128 -0.30 8.01 -22.83
N VAL A 129 -0.88 6.97 -22.25
CA VAL A 129 -1.04 6.82 -20.80
C VAL A 129 -0.45 5.48 -20.37
N SER A 130 0.04 5.39 -19.13
CA SER A 130 0.46 4.11 -18.55
C SER A 130 -0.76 3.21 -18.31
N GLY A 131 -0.68 1.97 -18.80
CA GLY A 131 -1.56 0.87 -18.44
C GLY A 131 -1.05 0.06 -17.24
N GLY A 132 0.03 0.51 -16.59
CA GLY A 132 0.72 -0.22 -15.53
C GLY A 132 1.68 -1.28 -16.06
N LYS A 133 2.04 -2.22 -15.19
CA LYS A 133 2.92 -3.35 -15.51
C LYS A 133 2.15 -4.65 -15.57
N ALA A 134 2.57 -5.56 -16.43
CA ALA A 134 2.05 -6.93 -16.43
C ALA A 134 3.13 -7.97 -16.74
N MET A 135 3.08 -9.06 -16.00
CA MET A 135 3.89 -10.24 -16.30
C MET A 135 3.28 -10.99 -17.49
N LEU A 136 4.01 -11.06 -18.59
CA LEU A 136 3.64 -11.90 -19.73
C LEU A 136 4.34 -13.24 -19.60
N GLN A 137 3.62 -14.34 -19.83
CA GLN A 137 4.13 -15.70 -19.74
C GLN A 137 4.78 -16.12 -21.06
N ALA A 138 5.71 -17.09 -21.01
CA ALA A 138 6.24 -17.68 -22.24
C ALA A 138 5.11 -18.23 -23.12
N GLY A 139 5.14 -17.88 -24.40
CA GLY A 139 4.08 -18.23 -25.34
C GLY A 139 3.05 -17.12 -25.52
N THR A 140 1.82 -17.51 -25.88
CA THR A 140 0.77 -16.57 -26.28
C THR A 140 0.09 -15.94 -25.07
N ASN A 141 0.12 -14.61 -25.03
CA ASN A 141 -0.57 -13.78 -24.06
C ASN A 141 -1.69 -12.99 -24.75
N THR A 142 -2.76 -12.73 -24.02
CA THR A 142 -3.89 -11.92 -24.50
C THR A 142 -3.94 -10.60 -23.77
N ILE A 143 -4.07 -9.53 -24.52
CA ILE A 143 -4.22 -8.17 -24.02
C ILE A 143 -5.52 -7.62 -24.58
N VAL A 144 -6.49 -7.36 -23.72
CA VAL A 144 -7.83 -6.93 -24.12
C VAL A 144 -8.08 -5.53 -23.58
N ILE A 145 -8.63 -4.67 -24.43
CA ILE A 145 -9.25 -3.42 -24.00
C ILE A 145 -10.76 -3.60 -24.04
N GLU A 146 -11.42 -3.35 -22.91
CA GLU A 146 -12.87 -3.39 -22.75
C GLU A 146 -13.40 -2.00 -22.39
N PRO A 147 -14.55 -1.58 -22.92
CA PRO A 147 -15.17 -0.32 -22.55
C PRO A 147 -15.62 -0.36 -21.11
N TYR A 148 -15.28 0.71 -20.39
CA TYR A 148 -15.94 1.04 -19.13
C TYR A 148 -16.85 2.25 -19.31
N TRP A 149 -16.28 3.43 -19.52
CA TRP A 149 -17.09 4.63 -19.83
C TRP A 149 -17.42 4.74 -21.33
N GLY A 150 -16.62 4.09 -22.18
CA GLY A 150 -16.79 4.14 -23.64
C GLY A 150 -16.43 5.48 -24.28
N TYR A 151 -16.72 5.64 -25.57
CA TYR A 151 -16.52 6.91 -26.31
C TYR A 151 -15.08 7.44 -26.24
N TYR A 152 -14.15 6.65 -26.75
CA TYR A 152 -12.74 6.99 -26.93
C TYR A 152 -12.13 6.14 -28.05
N TYR A 153 -10.91 6.47 -28.43
CA TYR A 153 -10.16 5.78 -29.48
C TYR A 153 -8.89 5.16 -28.89
N ILE A 154 -8.58 3.93 -29.28
CA ILE A 154 -7.34 3.23 -28.93
C ILE A 154 -6.55 3.01 -30.20
N ASP A 155 -5.35 3.57 -30.25
CA ASP A 155 -4.42 3.49 -31.37
C ASP A 155 -3.61 2.19 -31.30
N TYR A 156 -2.89 2.00 -30.19
CA TYR A 156 -2.08 0.80 -29.96
C TYR A 156 -1.92 0.50 -28.48
N ILE A 157 -1.48 -0.73 -28.20
CA ILE A 157 -0.83 -1.08 -26.93
C ILE A 157 0.67 -1.22 -27.18
N LYS A 158 1.48 -0.46 -26.45
CA LYS A 158 2.93 -0.57 -26.50
C LYS A 158 3.42 -1.40 -25.31
N LEU A 159 4.19 -2.44 -25.62
CA LEU A 159 4.85 -3.30 -24.64
C LEU A 159 6.34 -2.98 -24.62
N THR A 160 6.86 -2.54 -23.49
CA THR A 160 8.29 -2.34 -23.26
C THR A 160 8.72 -3.28 -22.15
N ALA A 161 9.82 -4.02 -22.33
CA ALA A 161 10.37 -4.80 -21.21
C ALA A 161 10.63 -3.84 -20.04
N ALA A 162 10.12 -4.19 -18.85
CA ALA A 162 10.35 -3.41 -17.67
C ALA A 162 11.84 -3.41 -17.35
N ALA A 163 12.41 -2.24 -17.09
CA ALA A 163 13.77 -2.15 -16.60
C ALA A 163 13.87 -2.88 -15.26
N ALA A 164 15.04 -3.48 -14.99
CA ALA A 164 15.36 -3.90 -13.63
C ALA A 164 15.24 -2.67 -12.71
N PRO A 165 14.66 -2.81 -11.50
CA PRO A 165 14.67 -1.74 -10.52
C PRO A 165 16.11 -1.28 -10.26
N ASP A 166 16.31 0.03 -10.14
CA ASP A 166 17.58 0.56 -9.65
C ASP A 166 17.76 0.19 -8.17
N ASP A 167 19.02 0.06 -7.73
CA ASP A 167 19.31 -0.12 -6.31
C ASP A 167 18.79 1.10 -5.51
N HIS A 168 18.11 0.84 -4.39
CA HIS A 168 17.58 1.89 -3.52
C HIS A 168 18.68 2.78 -2.93
N ASP A 169 18.50 4.11 -2.98
CA ASP A 169 19.41 5.07 -2.32
C ASP A 169 18.89 5.52 -0.94
N VAL A 170 18.41 4.56 -0.15
CA VAL A 170 17.93 4.79 1.21
C VAL A 170 19.10 4.77 2.20
N LYS A 171 19.14 5.75 3.12
CA LYS A 171 20.11 5.81 4.21
C LYS A 171 19.46 5.40 5.53
N SER A 172 20.25 4.80 6.42
CA SER A 172 19.81 4.41 7.77
C SER A 172 19.79 5.56 8.78
N SER A 173 20.16 6.78 8.37
CA SER A 173 20.12 7.96 9.23
C SER A 173 18.70 8.37 9.55
N LEU A 174 18.40 8.51 10.85
CA LEU A 174 17.13 9.00 11.34
C LEU A 174 17.11 10.54 11.40
N THR A 175 15.92 11.11 11.23
CA THR A 175 15.62 12.54 11.34
C THR A 175 15.94 13.10 12.73
N ASN A 176 15.80 12.28 13.78
CA ASN A 176 16.26 12.60 15.12
C ASN A 176 17.75 12.23 15.29
N PRO A 177 18.68 13.20 15.39
CA PRO A 177 20.11 12.92 15.56
C PRO A 177 20.45 12.28 16.91
N ASN A 178 19.56 12.41 17.90
CA ASN A 178 19.72 11.85 19.23
C ASN A 178 19.09 10.45 19.39
N ALA A 179 18.65 9.82 18.28
CA ALA A 179 18.04 8.51 18.30
C ALA A 179 18.86 7.49 19.11
N THR A 180 18.18 6.65 19.90
CA THR A 180 18.87 5.64 20.73
C THR A 180 19.59 4.62 19.85
N LYS A 181 20.57 3.93 20.43
CA LYS A 181 21.35 2.91 19.71
C LYS A 181 20.44 1.78 19.17
N GLU A 182 19.41 1.39 19.92
CA GLU A 182 18.46 0.36 19.52
C GLU A 182 17.62 0.81 18.32
N THR A 183 17.22 2.09 18.28
CA THR A 183 16.45 2.67 17.17
C THR A 183 17.30 2.81 15.92
N LYS A 184 18.56 3.24 16.05
CA LYS A 184 19.52 3.27 14.94
C LYS A 184 19.79 1.87 14.38
N ALA A 185 19.95 0.88 15.26
CA ALA A 185 20.17 -0.51 14.87
C ALA A 185 18.95 -1.09 14.13
N LEU A 186 17.73 -0.83 14.63
CA LEU A 186 16.50 -1.21 13.94
C LEU A 186 16.42 -0.57 12.54
N MET A 187 16.62 0.75 12.42
CA MET A 187 16.59 1.42 11.11
C MET A 187 17.63 0.85 10.16
N SER A 188 18.85 0.59 10.63
CA SER A 188 19.92 -0.02 9.83
C SER A 188 19.54 -1.42 9.35
N TYR A 189 18.91 -2.23 10.20
CA TYR A 189 18.39 -3.53 9.81
C TYR A 189 17.31 -3.42 8.74
N LEU A 190 16.31 -2.54 8.93
CA LEU A 190 15.24 -2.33 7.95
C LEU A 190 15.80 -1.93 6.57
N VAL A 191 16.78 -1.02 6.54
CA VAL A 191 17.47 -0.63 5.30
C VAL A 191 18.25 -1.81 4.69
N SER A 192 18.91 -2.65 5.50
CA SER A 192 19.63 -3.81 4.99
C SER A 192 18.73 -4.86 4.31
N GLN A 193 17.46 -4.92 4.72
CA GLN A 193 16.49 -5.87 4.15
C GLN A 193 15.69 -5.27 2.98
N TYR A 194 15.69 -3.95 2.82
CA TYR A 194 14.94 -3.27 1.76
C TYR A 194 15.46 -3.66 0.37
N GLY A 195 14.57 -4.09 -0.52
CA GLY A 195 14.92 -4.70 -1.81
C GLY A 195 15.30 -6.20 -1.76
N ASN A 196 15.52 -6.75 -0.56
CA ASN A 196 15.99 -8.14 -0.39
C ASN A 196 14.93 -9.07 0.20
N LYS A 197 14.15 -8.58 1.16
CA LYS A 197 13.13 -9.31 1.91
C LYS A 197 12.01 -8.37 2.36
N ILE A 198 10.83 -8.93 2.60
CA ILE A 198 9.73 -8.24 3.27
C ILE A 198 9.57 -8.76 4.70
N ILE A 199 9.43 -7.86 5.67
CA ILE A 199 9.26 -8.23 7.07
C ILE A 199 7.77 -8.45 7.38
N SER A 200 7.44 -9.58 7.99
CA SER A 200 6.06 -9.89 8.37
C SER A 200 5.60 -9.13 9.61
N GLY A 201 4.39 -8.56 9.56
CA GLY A 201 3.80 -7.82 10.66
C GLY A 201 2.32 -8.13 10.83
N GLN A 202 1.84 -7.98 12.06
CA GLN A 202 0.45 -8.23 12.41
C GLN A 202 -0.02 -7.28 13.51
N GLN A 203 -1.23 -6.75 13.31
CA GLN A 203 -1.97 -6.00 14.32
C GLN A 203 -2.58 -6.95 15.36
N GLU A 204 -2.40 -6.62 16.65
CA GLU A 204 -2.85 -7.36 17.84
C GLU A 204 -2.13 -8.70 18.12
N LEU A 205 -1.74 -8.89 19.39
CA LEU A 205 -1.01 -10.07 19.84
C LEU A 205 -1.83 -11.37 19.70
N SER A 206 -3.15 -11.32 19.89
CA SER A 206 -4.01 -12.50 19.70
C SER A 206 -4.03 -12.99 18.25
N SER A 207 -3.92 -12.08 17.29
CA SER A 207 -3.85 -12.43 15.86
C SER A 207 -2.49 -13.04 15.51
N ILE A 208 -1.39 -12.53 16.11
CA ILE A 208 -0.06 -13.16 16.05
C ILE A 208 -0.10 -14.60 16.55
N GLU A 209 -0.70 -14.84 17.71
CA GLU A 209 -0.82 -16.19 18.29
C GLU A 209 -1.66 -17.11 17.41
N TRP A 210 -2.73 -16.58 16.80
CA TRP A 210 -3.56 -17.32 15.86
C TRP A 210 -2.79 -17.72 14.60
N ILE A 211 -2.01 -16.80 14.01
CA ILE A 211 -1.16 -17.09 12.84
C ILE A 211 -0.17 -18.22 13.14
N ASN A 212 0.46 -18.19 14.32
CA ASN A 212 1.36 -19.26 14.74
C ASN A 212 0.66 -20.61 14.81
N GLN A 213 -0.59 -20.66 15.26
CA GLN A 213 -1.39 -21.89 15.26
C GLN A 213 -1.72 -22.38 13.84
N GLN A 214 -1.82 -21.49 12.86
CA GLN A 214 -2.16 -21.84 11.48
C GLN A 214 -0.94 -22.20 10.62
N THR A 215 0.20 -21.57 10.88
CA THR A 215 1.38 -21.57 9.98
C THR A 215 2.64 -22.14 10.62
N GLY A 216 2.67 -22.24 11.96
CA GLY A 216 3.88 -22.60 12.72
C GLY A 216 4.91 -21.47 12.83
N LYS A 217 4.58 -20.26 12.35
CA LYS A 217 5.46 -19.10 12.29
C LYS A 217 4.82 -17.90 12.99
N LEU A 218 5.66 -17.07 13.60
CA LEU A 218 5.23 -15.83 14.24
C LEU A 218 5.63 -14.64 13.35
N PRO A 219 4.76 -13.64 13.15
CA PRO A 219 5.15 -12.38 12.52
C PRO A 219 6.32 -11.73 13.26
N ALA A 220 7.23 -11.07 12.53
CA ALA A 220 8.39 -10.39 13.12
C ALA A 220 8.01 -9.07 13.82
N ILE A 221 7.01 -8.36 13.30
CA ILE A 221 6.49 -7.11 13.85
C ILE A 221 5.20 -7.38 14.62
N PHE A 222 5.16 -6.93 15.87
CA PHE A 222 3.93 -6.75 16.64
C PHE A 222 3.50 -5.29 16.55
N SER A 223 2.35 -5.06 15.91
CA SER A 223 1.69 -3.76 15.86
C SER A 223 0.49 -3.70 16.78
N THR A 224 0.31 -2.57 17.44
CA THR A 224 -0.87 -2.28 18.27
C THR A 224 -1.15 -0.78 18.34
N ASP A 225 -2.04 -0.36 19.23
CA ASP A 225 -2.64 0.97 19.23
C ASP A 225 -2.60 1.61 20.61
N LEU A 226 -2.33 2.92 20.64
CA LEU A 226 -2.42 3.74 21.86
C LEU A 226 -3.82 4.36 22.08
N MET A 227 -4.82 4.00 21.27
CA MET A 227 -6.20 4.50 21.30
C MET A 227 -6.75 4.64 22.73
N ASP A 228 -6.78 3.56 23.49
CA ASP A 228 -7.39 3.52 24.82
C ASP A 228 -6.56 4.22 25.92
N TYR A 229 -5.41 4.82 25.57
CA TYR A 229 -4.68 5.78 26.42
C TYR A 229 -5.07 7.24 26.15
N SER A 230 -5.84 7.54 25.09
CA SER A 230 -6.37 8.90 24.86
C SER A 230 -7.17 9.37 26.08
N PRO A 231 -6.85 10.53 26.68
CA PRO A 231 -7.54 11.03 27.87
C PRO A 231 -9.07 11.07 27.74
N SER A 232 -9.59 11.47 26.56
CA SER A 232 -11.02 11.50 26.29
C SER A 232 -11.69 10.13 26.40
N ARG A 233 -10.98 9.02 26.15
CA ARG A 233 -11.49 7.65 26.34
C ARG A 233 -11.33 7.16 27.77
N VAL A 234 -10.21 7.52 28.41
CA VAL A 234 -9.95 7.21 29.82
C VAL A 234 -11.03 7.84 30.71
N GLU A 235 -11.50 9.04 30.38
CA GLU A 235 -12.64 9.70 31.05
C GLU A 235 -13.94 8.87 31.00
N TYR A 236 -14.11 8.04 29.96
CA TYR A 236 -15.22 7.09 29.83
C TYR A 236 -14.89 5.65 30.29
N GLY A 237 -13.76 5.46 30.96
CA GLY A 237 -13.37 4.19 31.58
C GLY A 237 -12.60 3.23 30.67
N ALA A 238 -12.09 3.70 29.52
CA ALA A 238 -11.15 2.92 28.74
C ALA A 238 -9.84 2.68 29.52
N SER A 239 -9.22 1.53 29.30
CA SER A 239 -7.92 1.19 29.87
C SER A 239 -7.19 0.24 28.93
N SER A 240 -5.86 0.29 28.92
CA SER A 240 -5.03 -0.49 28.02
C SER A 240 -3.80 -1.06 28.72
N ASN A 241 -3.37 -2.24 28.27
CA ASN A 241 -2.12 -2.89 28.65
C ASN A 241 -1.22 -3.18 27.44
N GLU A 242 -1.40 -2.44 26.35
CA GLU A 242 -0.65 -2.66 25.11
C GLU A 242 0.85 -2.35 25.27
N VAL A 243 1.21 -1.35 26.10
CA VAL A 243 2.61 -1.03 26.40
C VAL A 243 3.33 -2.20 27.07
N GLU A 244 2.68 -2.88 28.01
CA GLU A 244 3.23 -4.07 28.67
C GLU A 244 3.45 -5.21 27.68
N LYS A 245 2.49 -5.45 26.77
CA LYS A 245 2.61 -6.47 25.73
C LYS A 245 3.77 -6.17 24.79
N MET A 246 3.96 -4.92 24.39
CA MET A 246 5.08 -4.49 23.54
C MET A 246 6.43 -4.67 24.21
N ILE A 247 6.55 -4.31 25.50
CA ILE A 247 7.78 -4.55 26.27
C ILE A 247 8.10 -6.04 26.35
N SER A 248 7.10 -6.89 26.60
CA SER A 248 7.29 -8.36 26.63
C SER A 248 7.66 -8.90 25.25
N TRP A 249 7.00 -8.47 24.18
CA TRP A 249 7.32 -8.86 22.81
C TRP A 249 8.79 -8.57 22.46
N TYR A 250 9.25 -7.35 22.75
CA TYR A 250 10.63 -6.95 22.53
C TYR A 250 11.61 -7.74 23.40
N LYS A 251 11.41 -7.79 24.73
CA LYS A 251 12.38 -8.36 25.66
C LYS A 251 12.44 -9.88 25.64
N ASP A 252 11.29 -10.53 25.49
CA ASP A 252 11.18 -11.99 25.62
C ASP A 252 11.34 -12.69 24.27
N ARG A 253 11.09 -11.98 23.16
CA ARG A 253 11.11 -12.56 21.81
C ARG A 253 12.04 -11.87 20.82
N GLY A 254 12.57 -10.69 21.14
CA GLY A 254 13.43 -9.92 20.22
C GLY A 254 12.70 -9.38 19.00
N GLY A 255 11.37 -9.30 19.06
CA GLY A 255 10.56 -8.86 17.93
C GLY A 255 10.43 -7.34 17.82
N ILE A 256 10.09 -6.87 16.63
CA ILE A 256 9.95 -5.45 16.30
C ILE A 256 8.59 -4.93 16.79
N VAL A 257 8.54 -3.68 17.27
CA VAL A 257 7.32 -3.02 17.77
C VAL A 257 6.91 -1.90 16.82
N ALA A 258 5.62 -1.90 16.44
CA ALA A 258 4.98 -0.83 15.69
C ALA A 258 3.76 -0.30 16.45
N LEU A 259 3.49 0.99 16.29
CA LEU A 259 2.39 1.68 16.97
C LEU A 259 1.67 2.63 16.04
N CYS A 260 0.35 2.51 16.00
CA CYS A 260 -0.53 3.60 15.57
C CYS A 260 -1.23 4.24 16.76
N TRP A 261 -1.97 5.31 16.49
CA TRP A 261 -2.82 5.94 17.48
C TRP A 261 -4.13 6.38 16.84
N HIS A 262 -5.20 5.62 17.07
CA HIS A 262 -6.56 6.11 16.81
C HIS A 262 -6.92 7.17 17.85
N TRP A 263 -6.41 8.39 17.64
CA TRP A 263 -6.54 9.50 18.57
C TRP A 263 -8.01 9.90 18.70
N ASN A 264 -8.64 9.54 19.81
CA ASN A 264 -10.01 9.96 20.08
C ASN A 264 -10.02 11.45 20.42
N ALA A 265 -10.82 12.25 19.72
CA ALA A 265 -10.77 13.71 19.82
C ALA A 265 -10.78 14.19 21.28
N PRO A 266 -9.96 15.19 21.66
CA PRO A 266 -9.81 15.61 23.06
C PRO A 266 -11.11 16.15 23.68
N THR A 267 -11.97 16.73 22.85
CA THR A 267 -13.29 17.29 23.19
C THR A 267 -14.24 17.19 21.98
N GLY A 268 -15.48 17.67 22.13
CA GLY A 268 -16.46 17.74 21.04
C GLY A 268 -17.10 16.41 20.65
N LEU A 269 -16.95 15.36 21.46
CA LEU A 269 -17.58 14.06 21.24
C LEU A 269 -19.10 14.18 21.34
N TYR A 270 -19.84 13.69 20.34
CA TYR A 270 -21.31 13.72 20.40
C TYR A 270 -21.84 12.84 21.52
N ASN A 271 -21.37 11.59 21.60
CA ASN A 271 -21.75 10.61 22.61
C ASN A 271 -23.29 10.40 22.76
N GLU A 272 -23.95 10.24 21.62
CA GLU A 272 -25.39 9.97 21.51
C GLU A 272 -25.62 8.58 20.88
N PRO A 273 -26.82 7.98 20.94
CA PRO A 273 -27.09 6.69 20.30
C PRO A 273 -26.73 6.69 18.80
N GLY A 274 -25.87 5.77 18.35
CA GLY A 274 -25.32 5.73 16.99
C GLY A 274 -24.14 6.68 16.74
N LYS A 275 -23.77 7.49 17.74
CA LYS A 275 -22.63 8.40 17.80
C LYS A 275 -21.80 8.21 19.07
N GLU A 276 -21.48 6.96 19.36
CA GLU A 276 -20.84 6.57 20.61
C GLU A 276 -19.44 7.19 20.77
N TRP A 277 -19.09 7.61 21.99
CA TRP A 277 -17.81 8.25 22.31
C TRP A 277 -16.59 7.45 21.87
N TRP A 278 -16.68 6.11 21.86
CA TRP A 278 -15.58 5.22 21.50
C TRP A 278 -15.26 5.21 20.00
N ARG A 279 -15.99 6.00 19.20
CA ARG A 279 -15.72 6.26 17.79
C ARG A 279 -15.16 7.65 17.54
N GLY A 280 -14.82 8.39 18.60
CA GLY A 280 -14.44 9.80 18.58
C GLY A 280 -13.17 10.17 17.81
N PHE A 281 -12.45 9.19 17.27
CA PHE A 281 -11.36 9.41 16.31
C PHE A 281 -11.88 9.71 14.90
N TYR A 282 -13.10 9.29 14.56
CA TYR A 282 -13.73 9.59 13.28
C TYR A 282 -14.32 11.02 13.26
N THR A 283 -14.15 11.71 12.14
CA THR A 283 -14.69 13.05 11.86
C THR A 283 -16.20 13.13 12.10
N GLU A 284 -16.97 12.10 11.76
CA GLU A 284 -18.44 12.12 11.91
C GLU A 284 -18.92 11.97 13.38
N PHE A 285 -18.01 11.70 14.33
CA PHE A 285 -18.28 11.46 15.76
C PHE A 285 -17.81 12.59 16.69
N THR A 286 -17.25 13.66 16.14
CA THR A 286 -16.78 14.81 16.91
C THR A 286 -17.04 16.13 16.19
N THR A 287 -17.23 17.20 16.94
CA THR A 287 -17.21 18.58 16.42
C THR A 287 -15.83 19.22 16.49
N PHE A 288 -14.81 18.49 16.92
CA PHE A 288 -13.46 19.01 17.13
C PHE A 288 -12.87 19.59 15.82
N ASP A 289 -12.38 20.83 15.90
CA ASP A 289 -11.80 21.55 14.77
C ASP A 289 -10.29 21.73 14.97
N VAL A 290 -9.51 20.83 14.37
CA VAL A 290 -8.05 20.85 14.45
C VAL A 290 -7.45 22.15 13.89
N GLN A 291 -8.07 22.74 12.86
CA GLN A 291 -7.58 24.00 12.30
C GLN A 291 -7.76 25.13 13.30
N TYR A 292 -8.96 25.24 13.91
CA TYR A 292 -9.21 26.24 14.95
C TYR A 292 -8.23 26.09 16.12
N ALA A 293 -8.02 24.86 16.61
CA ALA A 293 -7.09 24.60 17.71
C ALA A 293 -5.68 25.09 17.37
N LEU A 294 -5.14 24.73 16.19
CA LEU A 294 -3.79 25.11 15.75
C LEU A 294 -3.63 26.62 15.48
N GLU A 295 -4.66 27.29 14.99
CA GLU A 295 -4.65 28.74 14.76
C GLU A 295 -4.79 29.56 16.06
N ASN A 296 -5.19 28.93 17.18
CA ASN A 296 -5.47 29.59 18.45
C ASN A 296 -4.74 28.88 19.62
N PRO A 297 -3.41 29.04 19.76
CA PRO A 297 -2.62 28.31 20.75
C PRO A 297 -2.98 28.61 22.23
N ASP A 298 -3.61 29.76 22.50
CA ASP A 298 -4.13 30.10 23.83
C ASP A 298 -5.52 29.49 24.12
N SER A 299 -6.13 28.81 23.15
CA SER A 299 -7.46 28.18 23.30
C SER A 299 -7.42 26.90 24.12
N GLU A 300 -8.54 26.58 24.76
CA GLU A 300 -8.71 25.30 25.47
C GLU A 300 -8.49 24.10 24.54
N ASP A 301 -8.97 24.17 23.29
CA ASP A 301 -8.80 23.11 22.30
C ASP A 301 -7.32 22.79 22.02
N TYR A 302 -6.47 23.82 21.88
CA TYR A 302 -5.03 23.60 21.72
C TYR A 302 -4.41 23.00 22.98
N GLN A 303 -4.76 23.51 24.17
CA GLN A 303 -4.23 22.97 25.42
C GLN A 303 -4.63 21.49 25.62
N LEU A 304 -5.83 21.10 25.19
CA LEU A 304 -6.27 19.70 25.19
C LEU A 304 -5.53 18.84 24.15
N LEU A 305 -5.16 19.38 22.98
CA LEU A 305 -4.26 18.68 22.06
C LEU A 305 -2.91 18.37 22.72
N ILE A 306 -2.29 19.37 23.35
CA ILE A 306 -1.01 19.18 24.04
C ILE A 306 -1.15 18.18 25.20
N ARG A 307 -2.24 18.26 25.99
CA ARG A 307 -2.53 17.29 27.05
C ARG A 307 -2.54 15.86 26.52
N ASP A 308 -3.22 15.63 25.41
CA ASP A 308 -3.36 14.30 24.82
C ASP A 308 -2.01 13.80 24.28
N ILE A 309 -1.23 14.65 23.59
CA ILE A 309 0.14 14.31 23.16
C ILE A 309 1.02 13.97 24.37
N ASP A 310 0.95 14.73 25.45
CA ASP A 310 1.73 14.49 26.67
C ASP A 310 1.33 13.18 27.37
N ALA A 311 0.03 12.82 27.35
CA ALA A 311 -0.46 11.56 27.90
C ALA A 311 0.08 10.35 27.11
N ILE A 312 0.18 10.49 25.78
CA ILE A 312 0.80 9.49 24.91
C ILE A 312 2.32 9.46 25.07
N ALA A 313 2.96 10.62 25.23
CA ALA A 313 4.39 10.72 25.49
C ALA A 313 4.80 9.92 26.73
N LEU A 314 3.97 9.90 27.77
CA LEU A 314 4.19 9.06 28.95
C LEU A 314 4.26 7.56 28.60
N GLN A 315 3.43 7.08 27.68
CA GLN A 315 3.44 5.68 27.26
C GLN A 315 4.66 5.34 26.40
N LEU A 316 4.98 6.22 25.44
CA LEU A 316 6.19 6.09 24.62
C LEU A 316 7.47 6.17 25.48
N LYS A 317 7.46 6.98 26.54
CA LYS A 317 8.57 7.06 27.50
C LYS A 317 8.79 5.75 28.25
N ARG A 318 7.72 5.04 28.62
CA ARG A 318 7.83 3.69 29.22
C ARG A 318 8.49 2.69 28.27
N LEU A 319 8.21 2.78 26.97
CA LEU A 319 8.88 1.98 25.94
C LEU A 319 10.37 2.36 25.82
N GLN A 320 10.69 3.66 25.78
CA GLN A 320 12.07 4.14 25.75
C GLN A 320 12.88 3.67 26.98
N ASP A 321 12.31 3.81 28.17
CA ASP A 321 12.96 3.41 29.42
C ASP A 321 13.15 1.88 29.50
N ALA A 322 12.34 1.12 28.76
CA ALA A 322 12.51 -0.33 28.57
C ALA A 322 13.48 -0.70 27.43
N GLY A 323 14.03 0.29 26.71
CA GLY A 323 14.95 0.11 25.59
C GLY A 323 14.28 -0.31 24.28
N VAL A 324 12.96 -0.11 24.14
CA VAL A 324 12.18 -0.57 22.99
C VAL A 324 12.19 0.49 21.89
N PRO A 325 12.79 0.24 20.71
CA PRO A 325 12.59 1.08 19.53
C PRO A 325 11.20 0.88 18.94
N VAL A 326 10.58 1.94 18.41
CA VAL A 326 9.18 1.94 17.98
C VAL A 326 9.05 2.50 16.57
N LEU A 327 8.40 1.74 15.68
CA LEU A 327 7.85 2.28 14.43
C LEU A 327 6.59 3.09 14.77
N TRP A 328 6.74 4.40 14.88
CA TRP A 328 5.70 5.31 15.35
C TRP A 328 4.94 5.93 14.18
N ARG A 329 3.67 5.55 14.01
CA ARG A 329 2.78 5.94 12.91
C ARG A 329 1.55 6.72 13.43
N PRO A 330 1.72 7.96 13.91
CA PRO A 330 0.59 8.79 14.34
C PRO A 330 -0.14 9.38 13.12
N LEU A 331 -1.35 9.91 13.36
CA LEU A 331 -2.11 10.66 12.34
C LEU A 331 -2.29 9.88 11.02
N HIS A 332 -2.47 8.57 11.09
CA HIS A 332 -2.55 7.71 9.92
C HIS A 332 -3.78 8.00 9.05
N GLU A 333 -3.70 7.62 7.77
CA GLU A 333 -4.75 7.79 6.76
C GLU A 333 -5.32 9.22 6.65
N ALA A 334 -4.52 10.24 6.99
CA ALA A 334 -5.01 11.62 7.10
C ALA A 334 -5.67 12.14 5.81
N GLU A 335 -5.13 11.75 4.65
CA GLU A 335 -5.64 12.17 3.34
C GLU A 335 -7.05 11.71 3.01
N GLY A 336 -7.56 10.72 3.76
CA GLY A 336 -8.92 10.22 3.64
C GLY A 336 -9.97 11.13 4.30
N GLY A 337 -9.56 11.97 5.26
CA GLY A 337 -10.42 12.93 5.96
C GLY A 337 -11.49 12.32 6.88
N TRP A 338 -11.57 10.98 6.97
CA TRP A 338 -12.51 10.29 7.86
C TRP A 338 -12.08 10.34 9.33
N PHE A 339 -10.80 10.59 9.62
CA PHE A 339 -10.32 10.91 10.95
C PHE A 339 -10.20 12.41 11.15
N TRP A 340 -10.46 12.89 12.37
CA TRP A 340 -10.60 14.33 12.63
C TRP A 340 -9.32 15.12 12.32
N TRP A 341 -8.13 14.50 12.42
CA TRP A 341 -6.85 15.14 12.11
C TRP A 341 -6.64 15.42 10.61
N GLY A 342 -7.40 14.74 9.73
CA GLY A 342 -7.43 14.98 8.29
C GLY A 342 -8.63 15.81 7.82
N ALA A 343 -9.58 16.11 8.69
CA ALA A 343 -10.88 16.70 8.31
C ALA A 343 -10.79 18.13 7.74
N LYS A 344 -9.68 18.83 7.98
CA LYS A 344 -9.45 20.24 7.59
C LYS A 344 -8.41 20.40 6.47
N GLY A 345 -8.10 19.30 5.77
CA GLY A 345 -7.15 19.28 4.67
C GLY A 345 -5.70 19.15 5.13
N SER A 346 -4.80 19.14 4.15
CA SER A 346 -3.38 18.78 4.35
C SER A 346 -2.60 19.74 5.24
N GLU A 347 -2.89 21.04 5.20
CA GLU A 347 -2.08 22.03 5.92
C GLU A 347 -2.21 21.93 7.45
N PRO A 348 -3.43 21.87 8.05
CA PRO A 348 -3.58 21.59 9.48
C PRO A 348 -2.98 20.24 9.89
N THR A 349 -3.08 19.20 9.06
CA THR A 349 -2.47 17.89 9.35
C THR A 349 -0.95 17.98 9.44
N LYS A 350 -0.28 18.64 8.49
CA LYS A 350 1.18 18.82 8.51
C LYS A 350 1.62 19.65 9.71
N GLN A 351 0.85 20.68 10.08
CA GLN A 351 1.10 21.47 11.29
C GLN A 351 0.98 20.61 12.56
N LEU A 352 -0.06 19.77 12.67
CA LEU A 352 -0.23 18.86 13.80
C LEU A 352 0.89 17.79 13.85
N TRP A 353 1.30 17.25 12.71
CA TRP A 353 2.43 16.32 12.62
C TRP A 353 3.70 16.95 13.18
N ARG A 354 4.04 18.17 12.72
CA ARG A 354 5.26 18.87 13.15
C ARG A 354 5.20 19.31 14.61
N LEU A 355 4.02 19.71 15.10
CA LEU A 355 3.79 19.95 16.53
C LEU A 355 4.05 18.70 17.36
N MET A 356 3.51 17.54 16.94
CA MET A 356 3.73 16.27 17.63
C MET A 356 5.21 15.85 17.56
N TYR A 357 5.87 16.03 16.41
CA TYR A 357 7.30 15.76 16.25
C TYR A 357 8.14 16.57 17.24
N ASP A 358 7.93 17.88 17.29
CA ASP A 358 8.65 18.77 18.19
C ASP A 358 8.37 18.42 19.67
N ARG A 359 7.09 18.23 20.02
CA ARG A 359 6.69 17.91 21.39
C ARG A 359 7.27 16.57 21.86
N LEU A 360 7.13 15.51 21.07
CA LEU A 360 7.61 14.18 21.46
C LEU A 360 9.15 14.10 21.43
N THR A 361 9.78 14.60 20.36
CA THR A 361 11.22 14.46 20.14
C THR A 361 12.01 15.45 20.99
N ASN A 362 11.65 16.73 20.98
CA ASN A 362 12.44 17.80 21.59
C ASN A 362 12.03 18.08 23.05
N ASP A 363 10.72 18.24 23.33
CA ASP A 363 10.27 18.55 24.70
C ASP A 363 10.32 17.32 25.62
N HIS A 364 9.85 16.16 25.14
CA HIS A 364 9.84 14.91 25.93
C HIS A 364 11.10 14.06 25.80
N GLY A 365 12.00 14.38 24.85
CA GLY A 365 13.25 13.65 24.65
C GLY A 365 13.03 12.18 24.26
N LEU A 366 11.97 11.91 23.48
CA LEU A 366 11.68 10.58 22.95
C LEU A 366 12.55 10.32 21.72
N ASN A 367 13.64 9.62 21.98
CA ASN A 367 14.67 9.24 21.04
C ASN A 367 14.54 7.81 20.53
N ASN A 368 13.52 7.07 20.98
CA ASN A 368 13.30 5.68 20.58
C ASN A 368 12.35 5.52 19.37
N LEU A 369 11.89 6.62 18.77
CA LEU A 369 10.87 6.62 17.72
C LEU A 369 11.49 6.67 16.31
N ILE A 370 10.94 5.86 15.39
CA ILE A 370 11.10 5.97 13.93
C ILE A 370 9.77 6.48 13.39
N TRP A 371 9.75 7.70 12.84
CA TRP A 371 8.55 8.39 12.40
C TRP A 371 8.06 7.88 11.04
N VAL A 372 6.89 7.24 11.02
CA VAL A 372 6.29 6.60 9.84
C VAL A 372 5.11 7.43 9.33
N TRP A 373 5.27 8.11 8.21
CA TRP A 373 4.18 8.86 7.54
C TRP A 373 3.24 7.92 6.79
N ASN A 374 1.95 8.26 6.67
CA ASN A 374 0.93 7.37 6.08
C ASN A 374 -0.03 8.08 5.12
N SER A 375 0.48 8.47 3.95
CA SER A 375 -0.28 9.02 2.83
C SER A 375 0.61 9.08 1.59
N GLU A 376 0.04 8.80 0.42
CA GLU A 376 0.74 8.84 -0.87
C GLU A 376 0.74 10.22 -1.53
N LYS A 377 -0.12 11.13 -1.07
CA LYS A 377 -0.29 12.43 -1.70
C LYS A 377 0.77 13.43 -1.27
N ALA A 378 1.46 13.99 -2.27
CA ALA A 378 2.55 14.94 -2.07
C ALA A 378 2.14 16.20 -1.29
N ASP A 379 0.91 16.70 -1.44
CA ASP A 379 0.43 17.89 -0.73
C ASP A 379 0.20 17.66 0.78
N TRP A 380 0.08 16.38 1.18
CA TRP A 380 -0.06 15.95 2.58
C TRP A 380 1.27 15.64 3.25
N TYR A 381 2.35 15.45 2.49
CA TYR A 381 3.66 15.07 3.03
C TYR A 381 4.24 16.15 3.94
N PRO A 382 4.54 15.86 5.22
CA PRO A 382 4.98 16.88 6.17
C PRO A 382 6.42 17.34 5.97
N GLY A 383 7.24 16.57 5.24
CA GLY A 383 8.62 16.93 4.87
C GLY A 383 9.66 15.92 5.32
N ASP A 384 10.78 15.86 4.59
CA ASP A 384 11.85 14.87 4.81
C ASP A 384 12.54 14.96 6.17
N ASP A 385 12.46 16.11 6.83
CA ASP A 385 13.13 16.42 8.09
C ASP A 385 12.39 15.93 9.34
N VAL A 386 11.15 15.45 9.17
CA VAL A 386 10.28 14.96 10.26
C VAL A 386 9.63 13.60 9.95
N VAL A 387 10.16 12.89 8.95
CA VAL A 387 9.70 11.56 8.51
C VAL A 387 10.91 10.66 8.32
N ASP A 388 10.92 9.49 8.94
CA ASP A 388 11.96 8.48 8.73
C ASP A 388 11.57 7.44 7.66
N MET A 389 10.28 7.07 7.63
CA MET A 389 9.70 6.10 6.70
C MET A 389 8.37 6.61 6.15
N ALA A 390 8.01 6.21 4.94
CA ALA A 390 6.68 6.43 4.40
C ALA A 390 5.90 5.10 4.33
N SER A 391 4.58 5.18 4.36
CA SER A 391 3.72 4.02 4.33
C SER A 391 2.37 4.34 3.72
N ILE A 392 1.62 3.29 3.41
CA ILE A 392 0.24 3.38 2.96
C ILE A 392 -0.55 2.21 3.55
N ASP A 393 -1.86 2.42 3.68
CA ASP A 393 -2.82 1.42 4.14
C ASP A 393 -3.65 0.94 2.96
N ILE A 394 -3.65 -0.36 2.65
CA ILE A 394 -4.31 -0.92 1.46
C ILE A 394 -5.23 -2.09 1.80
N TYR A 395 -6.51 -1.92 1.48
CA TYR A 395 -7.55 -2.93 1.69
C TYR A 395 -8.15 -3.36 0.34
N ASN A 396 -7.42 -4.22 -0.37
CA ASN A 396 -7.90 -4.86 -1.59
C ASN A 396 -9.12 -5.78 -1.33
N PRO A 397 -9.90 -6.12 -2.37
CA PRO A 397 -10.94 -7.15 -2.26
C PRO A 397 -10.39 -8.47 -1.69
N ALA A 398 -11.24 -9.21 -0.97
CA ALA A 398 -10.84 -10.47 -0.36
C ALA A 398 -10.24 -11.45 -1.39
N GLY A 399 -9.08 -12.03 -1.08
CA GLY A 399 -8.37 -12.94 -1.98
C GLY A 399 -7.55 -12.26 -3.09
N ASP A 400 -7.55 -10.94 -3.20
CA ASP A 400 -6.72 -10.21 -4.15
C ASP A 400 -5.32 -9.93 -3.56
N TYR A 401 -4.40 -10.87 -3.82
CA TYR A 401 -3.03 -10.88 -3.31
C TYR A 401 -2.03 -10.17 -4.24
N ASN A 402 -2.47 -9.21 -5.06
CA ASN A 402 -1.57 -8.47 -5.96
C ASN A 402 -0.42 -7.77 -5.20
N SER A 403 0.64 -7.41 -5.94
CA SER A 403 1.86 -6.79 -5.38
C SER A 403 1.69 -5.32 -4.96
N ILE A 404 0.59 -4.68 -5.37
CA ILE A 404 0.32 -3.27 -5.14
C ILE A 404 1.45 -2.37 -5.70
N SER A 405 2.11 -2.81 -6.79
CA SER A 405 3.34 -2.18 -7.31
C SER A 405 3.17 -0.72 -7.75
N ALA A 406 2.02 -0.35 -8.32
CA ALA A 406 1.79 1.04 -8.72
C ALA A 406 1.74 2.01 -7.51
N LYS A 407 1.23 1.54 -6.37
CA LYS A 407 1.24 2.30 -5.12
C LYS A 407 2.65 2.33 -4.52
N TYR A 408 3.36 1.21 -4.58
CA TYR A 408 4.77 1.15 -4.19
C TYR A 408 5.60 2.20 -4.91
N GLU A 409 5.54 2.24 -6.25
CA GLU A 409 6.26 3.21 -7.09
C GLU A 409 5.88 4.66 -6.76
N SER A 410 4.60 4.91 -6.49
CA SER A 410 4.11 6.23 -6.08
C SER A 410 4.70 6.67 -4.73
N MET A 411 4.77 5.74 -3.76
CA MET A 411 5.40 5.99 -2.46
C MET A 411 6.91 6.20 -2.58
N VAL A 412 7.61 5.42 -3.41
CA VAL A 412 9.05 5.61 -3.68
C VAL A 412 9.29 6.99 -4.29
N SER A 413 8.45 7.39 -5.25
CA SER A 413 8.52 8.72 -5.85
C SER A 413 8.25 9.84 -4.84
N LEU A 414 7.31 9.65 -3.90
CA LEU A 414 7.00 10.65 -2.87
C LEU A 414 8.22 11.01 -2.04
N VAL A 415 9.04 10.02 -1.70
CA VAL A 415 10.24 10.18 -0.86
C VAL A 415 11.53 10.25 -1.66
N ASN A 416 11.44 10.40 -2.99
CA ASN A 416 12.57 10.44 -3.92
C ASN A 416 13.57 9.28 -3.72
N ASP A 417 13.05 8.09 -3.39
CA ASP A 417 13.83 6.89 -3.08
C ASP A 417 14.87 7.08 -1.94
N LYS A 418 14.66 8.04 -1.04
CA LYS A 418 15.56 8.31 0.11
C LYS A 418 15.10 7.70 1.41
N LYS A 419 13.87 7.17 1.46
CA LYS A 419 13.26 6.61 2.66
C LYS A 419 12.61 5.27 2.33
N LEU A 420 12.54 4.40 3.34
CA LEU A 420 11.81 3.13 3.25
C LEU A 420 10.33 3.38 3.00
N VAL A 421 9.69 2.52 2.20
CA VAL A 421 8.23 2.49 2.03
C VAL A 421 7.66 1.17 2.53
N ALA A 422 6.50 1.20 3.19
CA ALA A 422 5.89 0.03 3.81
C ALA A 422 4.36 -0.03 3.65
N LEU A 423 3.80 -1.23 3.77
CA LEU A 423 2.37 -1.45 3.95
C LEU A 423 2.08 -1.46 5.46
N ALA A 424 1.76 -0.28 6.01
CA ALA A 424 1.56 -0.15 7.46
C ALA A 424 0.23 -0.74 7.93
N GLU A 425 -0.74 -0.83 7.04
CA GLU A 425 -1.89 -1.72 7.16
C GLU A 425 -2.18 -2.40 5.82
N ASN A 426 -2.58 -3.67 5.87
CA ASN A 426 -3.12 -4.34 4.69
C ASN A 426 -4.28 -5.27 5.04
N GLY A 427 -5.17 -5.44 4.06
CA GLY A 427 -6.21 -6.47 4.06
C GLY A 427 -5.64 -7.83 3.66
N PRO A 428 -5.81 -8.28 2.41
CA PRO A 428 -5.05 -9.40 1.87
C PRO A 428 -3.54 -9.15 1.95
N ILE A 429 -2.75 -10.17 2.29
CA ILE A 429 -1.28 -10.09 2.26
C ILE A 429 -0.82 -10.24 0.80
N PRO A 430 0.02 -9.33 0.27
CA PRO A 430 0.57 -9.51 -1.07
C PRO A 430 1.30 -10.84 -1.23
N ASP A 431 1.13 -11.48 -2.38
CA ASP A 431 1.85 -12.71 -2.70
C ASP A 431 3.35 -12.42 -2.89
N PRO A 432 4.25 -13.07 -2.14
CA PRO A 432 5.68 -12.81 -2.22
C PRO A 432 6.30 -13.14 -3.59
N ASP A 433 5.71 -14.04 -4.37
CA ASP A 433 6.16 -14.27 -5.76
C ASP A 433 5.82 -13.05 -6.63
N LEU A 434 4.64 -12.45 -6.42
CA LEU A 434 4.23 -11.25 -7.17
C LEU A 434 5.01 -10.02 -6.72
N LEU A 435 5.35 -9.89 -5.44
CA LEU A 435 6.22 -8.82 -4.95
C LEU A 435 7.56 -8.82 -5.69
N GLN A 436 8.26 -9.96 -5.70
CA GLN A 436 9.53 -10.11 -6.40
C GLN A 436 9.38 -9.94 -7.92
N ALA A 437 8.33 -10.52 -8.52
CA ALA A 437 8.10 -10.43 -9.95
C ALA A 437 7.84 -9.00 -10.44
N TYR A 438 7.27 -8.14 -9.60
CA TYR A 438 6.95 -6.76 -9.94
C TYR A 438 7.93 -5.73 -9.37
N GLY A 439 8.95 -6.16 -8.60
CA GLY A 439 9.87 -5.25 -7.91
C GLY A 439 9.18 -4.33 -6.90
N ALA A 440 8.17 -4.86 -6.20
CA ALA A 440 7.44 -4.12 -5.18
C ALA A 440 8.08 -4.37 -3.80
N ASP A 441 9.18 -3.68 -3.54
CA ASP A 441 10.06 -3.95 -2.39
C ASP A 441 9.58 -3.29 -1.11
N TRP A 442 8.31 -3.52 -0.73
CA TRP A 442 7.76 -3.05 0.54
C TRP A 442 8.63 -3.54 1.70
N SER A 443 9.05 -2.62 2.59
CA SER A 443 9.90 -2.94 3.74
C SER A 443 9.25 -3.95 4.70
N PHE A 444 7.95 -3.77 4.96
CA PHE A 444 7.14 -4.69 5.72
C PHE A 444 5.68 -4.63 5.27
N PHE A 445 4.93 -5.69 5.59
CA PHE A 445 3.48 -5.66 5.64
C PHE A 445 3.01 -5.76 7.08
N ASN A 446 1.83 -5.22 7.39
CA ASN A 446 1.22 -5.33 8.71
C ASN A 446 -0.28 -5.55 8.59
N THR A 447 -0.70 -6.81 8.71
CA THR A 447 -2.10 -7.18 8.40
C THR A 447 -3.03 -6.79 9.53
N TRP A 448 -4.20 -6.27 9.19
CA TRP A 448 -5.20 -5.87 10.18
C TRP A 448 -5.77 -7.09 10.93
N THR A 449 -6.35 -6.82 12.10
CA THR A 449 -6.87 -7.86 13.00
C THR A 449 -8.29 -8.33 12.64
N GLY A 450 -8.82 -9.28 13.40
CA GLY A 450 -10.19 -9.77 13.28
C GLY A 450 -10.42 -10.52 11.97
N SER A 451 -11.58 -10.29 11.34
CA SER A 451 -11.97 -11.02 10.13
C SER A 451 -10.96 -10.87 8.98
N ILE A 452 -10.21 -9.77 8.93
CA ILE A 452 -9.17 -9.57 7.90
C ILE A 452 -8.12 -10.67 7.90
N ILE A 453 -7.77 -11.20 9.09
CA ILE A 453 -6.77 -12.26 9.21
C ILE A 453 -7.39 -13.64 9.45
N ASN A 454 -8.53 -13.73 10.16
CA ASN A 454 -9.02 -15.01 10.69
C ASN A 454 -10.32 -15.55 10.07
N ASP A 455 -10.88 -14.92 9.04
CA ASP A 455 -12.11 -15.41 8.41
C ASP A 455 -11.89 -16.51 7.34
N GLY A 456 -10.65 -16.68 6.87
CA GLY A 456 -10.29 -17.61 5.80
C GLY A 456 -10.77 -17.20 4.40
N ILE A 457 -11.31 -15.99 4.25
CA ILE A 457 -11.84 -15.40 3.01
C ILE A 457 -10.87 -14.32 2.51
N VAL A 458 -10.52 -13.35 3.35
CA VAL A 458 -9.57 -12.28 2.97
C VAL A 458 -8.18 -12.87 2.75
N ASN A 459 -7.72 -13.64 3.72
CA ASN A 459 -6.48 -14.41 3.67
C ASN A 459 -6.79 -15.89 3.88
N THR A 460 -6.72 -16.69 2.82
CA THR A 460 -6.99 -18.14 2.94
C THR A 460 -5.89 -18.84 3.74
N ALA A 461 -6.21 -19.96 4.39
CA ALA A 461 -5.21 -20.75 5.12
C ALA A 461 -4.05 -21.23 4.23
N ALA A 462 -4.31 -21.53 2.96
CA ALA A 462 -3.27 -21.90 1.99
C ALA A 462 -2.36 -20.72 1.68
N HIS A 463 -2.93 -19.52 1.50
CA HIS A 463 -2.17 -18.30 1.27
C HIS A 463 -1.31 -17.91 2.47
N LEU A 464 -1.88 -17.94 3.69
CA LEU A 464 -1.13 -17.68 4.92
C LEU A 464 0.06 -18.64 5.07
N ASN A 465 -0.17 -19.94 4.84
CA ASN A 465 0.91 -20.92 4.89
C ASN A 465 1.99 -20.66 3.84
N LYS A 466 1.61 -20.26 2.62
CA LYS A 466 2.55 -19.86 1.58
C LYS A 466 3.39 -18.68 2.06
N VAL A 467 2.75 -17.56 2.42
CA VAL A 467 3.42 -16.31 2.81
C VAL A 467 4.40 -16.54 3.97
N TYR A 468 3.94 -17.12 5.08
CA TYR A 468 4.75 -17.22 6.29
C TYR A 468 5.87 -18.27 6.21
N ASN A 469 5.87 -19.15 5.20
CA ASN A 469 6.93 -20.11 4.96
C ASN A 469 7.71 -19.81 3.66
N HIS A 470 7.57 -18.61 3.11
CA HIS A 470 8.25 -18.20 1.90
C HIS A 470 9.61 -17.56 2.23
N ASP A 471 10.68 -17.95 1.54
CA ASP A 471 12.05 -17.47 1.81
C ASP A 471 12.22 -15.94 1.72
N TYR A 472 11.33 -15.24 1.00
CA TYR A 472 11.31 -13.78 0.88
C TYR A 472 10.72 -13.06 2.10
N VAL A 473 9.97 -13.76 2.96
CA VAL A 473 9.22 -13.18 4.07
C VAL A 473 9.94 -13.47 5.38
N ILE A 474 10.43 -12.43 6.05
CA ILE A 474 11.09 -12.58 7.35
C ILE A 474 10.05 -12.77 8.45
N THR A 475 10.16 -13.89 9.17
CA THR A 475 9.40 -14.17 10.39
C THR A 475 10.22 -13.94 11.66
N LEU A 476 9.58 -13.97 12.83
CA LEU A 476 10.23 -13.68 14.11
C LEU A 476 11.49 -14.53 14.35
N ASP A 477 11.46 -15.81 13.99
CA ASP A 477 12.57 -16.76 14.16
C ASP A 477 13.77 -16.48 13.24
N GLU A 478 13.61 -15.59 12.26
CA GLU A 478 14.62 -15.22 11.28
C GLU A 478 15.24 -13.84 11.59
N LEU A 479 14.73 -13.12 12.60
CA LEU A 479 15.35 -11.89 13.06
C LEU A 479 16.74 -12.17 13.67
N PRO A 480 17.75 -11.31 13.42
CA PRO A 480 19.07 -11.46 14.03
C PRO A 480 18.99 -11.39 15.56
N SER A 481 19.68 -12.30 16.25
CA SER A 481 19.72 -12.29 17.72
C SER A 481 20.38 -11.03 18.30
N ASP A 482 21.18 -10.34 17.50
CA ASP A 482 21.92 -9.12 17.83
C ASP A 482 21.31 -7.85 17.21
N LEU A 483 20.06 -7.93 16.70
CA LEU A 483 19.33 -6.87 15.99
C LEU A 483 19.45 -5.48 16.64
N TYR A 484 19.36 -5.41 17.97
CA TYR A 484 19.34 -4.14 18.71
C TYR A 484 20.70 -3.74 19.30
N THR A 485 21.73 -4.53 19.04
CA THR A 485 23.09 -4.31 19.57
C THR A 485 24.13 -4.07 18.49
N ASN A 486 23.84 -4.39 17.24
CA ASN A 486 24.73 -4.19 16.11
C ASN A 486 24.60 -2.76 15.55
N CYS A 487 25.54 -1.89 15.89
CA CYS A 487 25.59 -0.50 15.41
C CYS A 487 26.59 -0.30 14.25
N ASP A 488 27.16 -1.37 13.68
CA ASP A 488 28.31 -1.29 12.76
C ASP A 488 27.97 -0.81 11.33
N ALA A 489 26.87 -0.08 11.14
CA ALA A 489 26.46 0.47 9.83
C ALA A 489 26.61 2.01 9.72
N GLU A 490 27.29 2.68 10.65
CA GLU A 490 27.78 4.04 10.43
C GLU A 490 29.21 3.99 9.86
N ASP A 491 29.34 4.42 8.59
CA ASP A 491 30.57 4.99 8.00
C ASP A 491 31.63 4.05 7.37
N SER A 492 31.23 3.20 6.42
CA SER A 492 32.15 2.81 5.32
C SER A 492 31.89 3.64 4.07
N GLY A 493 31.99 4.97 4.22
CA GLY A 493 32.31 5.84 3.10
C GLY A 493 33.58 5.30 2.44
N SER A 494 33.49 5.02 1.14
CA SER A 494 34.55 4.46 0.30
C SER A 494 35.72 5.43 0.14
N GLY A 495 36.49 5.62 1.22
CA GLY A 495 37.84 6.15 1.22
C GLY A 495 38.82 5.08 0.73
N GLY A 496 38.69 4.66 -0.52
CA GLY A 496 39.60 3.72 -1.18
C GLY A 496 40.66 4.44 -2.02
N GLY A 497 41.53 5.19 -1.35
CA GLY A 497 42.71 5.77 -1.98
C GLY A 497 43.86 4.77 -2.12
N THR A 498 44.64 4.97 -3.20
CA THR A 498 46.01 4.49 -3.51
C THR A 498 46.06 3.10 -4.18
N LYS A 499 46.64 2.92 -5.38
CA LYS A 499 47.98 3.28 -5.86
C LYS A 499 48.07 3.17 -7.39
#